data_AF-A0AAU7BMS8-F1
#
_entry.id   AF-A0AAU7BMS8-F1
#
_cell.length_a   1.000
_cell.length_b   1.000
_cell.length_c   1.000
_cell.angle_alpha   90.00
_cell.angle_beta   90.00
_cell.angle_gamma   90.00
#
_symmetry.space_group_name_H-M   'P 1'
#
loop_
_entity.id
_entity.type
_entity.pdbx_description
1 polymer ?
#
loop_
_entity_poly.entity_id
_entity_poly.type
_entity_poly.pdbx_seq_one_letter_code
_entity_poly.pdbx_strand_id
1 'polypeptide(L)'
;MLALLRDGFHPESQGGAVELRGDGSPVLDYPVTDYLRDGLRRAYRSMAHVQFAAGATHVTPVHSDASPASSLEQALTMIDKLRLEPFRTRLGSAHVMGGCALGEDPRHAVCDSLGRHHQLENLSIHDGSLFPTSIGANPQLSVYAISARLSEALVSRLAHSA
;
A
#
# COMPACT_ATOMS: atom_id res chain seq x y z
N MET A 1 9.81 15.46 7.23
CA MET A 1 10.28 14.79 6.00
C MET A 1 9.33 13.68 5.62
N LEU A 2 8.66 13.80 4.47
CA LEU A 2 7.91 12.69 3.89
C LEU A 2 8.89 11.70 3.26
N ALA A 3 8.74 10.41 3.54
CA ALA A 3 9.49 9.33 2.91
C ALA A 3 8.53 8.22 2.51
N LEU A 4 8.68 7.72 1.29
CA LEU A 4 7.79 6.72 0.72
C LEU A 4 8.47 5.35 0.69
N LEU A 5 7.66 4.33 0.92
CA LEU A 5 8.00 2.92 0.94
C LEU A 5 6.95 2.20 0.09
N ARG A 6 7.38 1.17 -0.63
CA ARG A 6 6.49 0.24 -1.34
C ARG A 6 6.46 -1.09 -0.62
N ASP A 7 5.27 -1.66 -0.49
CA ASP A 7 4.98 -3.00 0.03
C ASP A 7 4.61 -4.00 -1.09
N GLY A 8 4.41 -5.28 -0.76
CA GLY A 8 3.76 -6.27 -1.63
C GLY A 8 4.65 -7.00 -2.66
N PHE A 9 5.92 -6.62 -2.81
CA PHE A 9 6.85 -7.20 -3.81
C PHE A 9 7.94 -8.09 -3.20
N HIS A 10 7.77 -8.46 -1.93
CA HIS A 10 8.72 -9.28 -1.21
C HIS A 10 7.98 -10.31 -0.35
N PRO A 11 8.47 -11.56 -0.23
CA PRO A 11 7.85 -12.58 0.62
C PRO A 11 7.63 -12.16 2.08
N GLU A 12 8.45 -11.24 2.59
CA GLU A 12 8.35 -10.69 3.95
C GLU A 12 7.50 -9.40 4.06
N SER A 13 6.88 -9.00 2.96
CA SER A 13 6.06 -7.78 2.83
C SER A 13 4.68 -8.10 2.23
N GLN A 14 3.95 -9.03 2.86
CA GLN A 14 2.68 -9.56 2.33
C GLN A 14 1.50 -8.58 2.43
N GLY A 15 1.64 -7.46 3.13
CA GLY A 15 0.56 -6.49 3.33
C GLY A 15 -0.21 -6.76 4.63
N GLY A 16 -1.51 -6.46 4.62
CA GLY A 16 -2.39 -6.60 5.77
C GLY A 16 -3.72 -7.28 5.41
N ALA A 17 -4.58 -7.41 6.40
CA ALA A 17 -5.91 -8.00 6.27
C ALA A 17 -6.99 -6.97 6.62
N VAL A 18 -8.11 -7.03 5.90
CA VAL A 18 -9.33 -6.29 6.26
C VAL A 18 -10.29 -7.27 6.93
N GLU A 19 -10.72 -6.92 8.12
CA GLU A 19 -11.65 -7.72 8.92
C GLU A 19 -12.85 -6.87 9.34
N LEU A 20 -13.94 -7.53 9.74
CA LEU A 20 -15.07 -6.86 10.39
C LEU A 20 -14.96 -7.03 11.90
N ARG A 21 -15.13 -5.93 12.63
CA ARG A 21 -15.27 -5.97 14.09
C ARG A 21 -16.63 -6.55 14.49
N GLY A 22 -16.80 -6.82 15.78
CA GLY A 22 -18.07 -7.34 16.32
C GLY A 22 -19.28 -6.39 16.12
N ASP A 23 -19.03 -5.10 15.86
CA ASP A 23 -20.05 -4.11 15.52
C ASP A 23 -20.25 -3.94 14.00
N GLY A 24 -19.58 -4.76 13.17
CA GLY A 24 -19.65 -4.71 11.71
C GLY A 24 -18.81 -3.61 11.05
N SER A 25 -18.07 -2.79 11.82
CA SER A 25 -17.17 -1.81 11.23
C SER A 25 -15.90 -2.47 10.67
N PRO A 26 -15.36 -2.00 9.53
CA PRO A 26 -14.14 -2.55 8.97
C PRO A 26 -12.93 -2.13 9.80
N VAL A 27 -11.97 -3.05 9.96
CA VAL A 27 -10.65 -2.80 10.52
C VAL A 27 -9.59 -3.30 9.56
N LEU A 28 -8.53 -2.51 9.39
CA LEU A 28 -7.34 -2.90 8.68
C LEU A 28 -6.29 -3.32 9.72
N ASP A 29 -5.96 -4.61 9.76
CA ASP A 29 -4.78 -5.10 10.47
C ASP A 29 -3.59 -5.13 9.51
N TYR A 30 -2.61 -4.26 9.75
CA TYR A 30 -1.46 -4.11 8.87
C TYR A 30 -0.17 -4.22 9.70
N PRO A 31 0.46 -5.42 9.76
CA PRO A 31 1.61 -5.64 10.60
C PRO A 31 2.84 -4.91 10.05
N VAL A 32 3.47 -4.08 10.89
CA VAL A 32 4.79 -3.52 10.58
C VAL A 32 5.83 -4.60 10.90
N THR A 33 6.22 -5.37 9.89
CA THR A 33 7.23 -6.44 10.00
C THR A 33 8.65 -5.86 10.13
N ASP A 34 9.64 -6.71 10.45
CA ASP A 34 11.05 -6.30 10.45
C ASP A 34 11.51 -5.84 9.06
N TYR A 35 11.03 -6.49 8.00
CA TYR A 35 11.27 -6.08 6.63
C TYR A 35 10.75 -4.65 6.36
N LEU A 36 9.53 -4.34 6.81
CA LEU A 36 8.98 -2.99 6.68
C LEU A 36 9.74 -1.98 7.54
N ARG A 37 10.13 -2.33 8.77
CA ARG A 37 10.96 -1.45 9.63
C ARG A 37 12.29 -1.10 8.98
N ASP A 38 12.96 -2.09 8.40
CA ASP A 38 14.22 -1.89 7.68
C ASP A 38 14.01 -1.03 6.43
N GLY A 39 12.94 -1.29 5.67
CA GLY A 39 12.52 -0.44 4.54
C GLY A 39 12.27 1.02 4.93
N LEU A 40 11.61 1.26 6.07
CA LEU A 40 11.37 2.61 6.60
C LEU A 40 12.68 3.33 6.95
N ARG A 41 13.64 2.63 7.58
CA ARG A 41 14.95 3.21 7.89
C ARG A 41 15.68 3.61 6.62
N ARG A 42 15.72 2.73 5.61
CA ARG A 42 16.30 3.05 4.30
C ARG A 42 15.61 4.24 3.64
N ALA A 43 14.27 4.29 3.66
CA ALA A 43 13.51 5.39 3.08
C ALA A 43 13.85 6.73 3.75
N TYR A 44 13.97 6.77 5.08
CA TYR A 44 14.42 7.96 5.80
C TYR A 44 15.83 8.38 5.43
N ARG A 45 16.79 7.44 5.33
CA ARG A 45 18.16 7.76 4.92
C ARG A 45 18.18 8.35 3.52
N SER A 46 17.53 7.70 2.55
CA SER A 46 17.46 8.18 1.16
C SER A 46 16.85 9.57 1.07
N MET A 47 15.77 9.84 1.80
CA MET A 47 15.15 11.16 1.80
C MET A 47 16.00 12.23 2.49
N ALA A 48 16.75 11.89 3.54
CA ALA A 48 17.71 12.81 4.15
C ALA A 48 18.79 13.22 3.14
N HIS A 49 19.36 12.25 2.40
CA HIS A 49 20.28 12.54 1.31
C HIS A 49 19.68 13.49 0.27
N VAL A 50 18.49 13.17 -0.25
CA VAL A 50 17.80 13.98 -1.27
C VAL A 50 17.53 15.40 -0.77
N GLN A 51 17.04 15.56 0.46
CA GLN A 51 16.69 16.88 1.00
C GLN A 51 17.90 17.76 1.24
N PHE A 52 18.98 17.24 1.84
CA PHE A 52 20.21 18.02 2.00
C PHE A 52 20.85 18.34 0.65
N ALA A 53 20.87 17.40 -0.30
CA ALA A 53 21.37 17.66 -1.65
C ALA A 53 20.53 18.73 -2.38
N ALA A 54 19.23 18.82 -2.08
CA ALA A 54 18.34 19.87 -2.58
C ALA A 54 18.47 21.21 -1.83
N GLY A 55 19.39 21.32 -0.86
CA GLY A 55 19.66 22.56 -0.14
C GLY A 55 18.85 22.77 1.15
N ALA A 56 18.20 21.73 1.69
CA ALA A 56 17.55 21.83 3.00
C ALA A 56 18.58 22.19 4.09
N THR A 57 18.25 23.20 4.91
CA THR A 57 19.08 23.57 6.06
C THR A 57 18.81 22.71 7.28
N HIS A 58 17.62 22.11 7.36
CA HIS A 58 17.24 21.17 8.41
C HIS A 58 16.35 20.05 7.85
N VAL A 59 16.51 18.84 8.37
CA VAL A 59 15.69 17.67 8.05
C VAL A 59 15.21 16.99 9.33
N THR A 60 13.92 16.66 9.40
CA THR A 60 13.32 15.93 10.52
C THR A 60 12.47 14.76 9.99
N PRO A 61 12.81 13.49 10.29
CA PRO A 61 11.92 12.35 10.03
C PRO A 61 10.57 12.53 10.73
N VAL A 62 9.48 12.00 10.15
CA VAL A 62 8.17 12.02 10.80
C VAL A 62 8.11 10.90 11.84
N HIS A 63 8.66 11.18 13.01
CA HIS A 63 8.78 10.25 14.14
C HIS A 63 8.66 11.03 15.46
N SER A 64 8.03 10.45 16.48
CA SER A 64 7.77 11.13 17.77
C SER A 64 9.05 11.61 18.46
N ASP A 65 10.12 10.81 18.37
CA ASP A 65 11.38 11.05 19.05
C ASP A 65 12.42 11.78 18.17
N ALA A 66 12.06 12.16 16.95
CA ALA A 66 12.97 12.85 16.04
C ALA A 66 13.09 14.34 16.38
N SER A 67 14.29 14.89 16.19
CA SER A 67 14.59 16.32 16.30
C SER A 67 15.12 16.84 14.96
N PRO A 68 15.02 18.15 14.68
CA PRO A 68 15.64 18.73 13.49
C PRO A 68 17.16 18.49 13.47
N ALA A 69 17.65 17.95 12.36
CA ALA A 69 19.08 17.81 12.09
C ALA A 69 19.52 18.85 11.06
N SER A 70 20.63 19.56 11.32
CA SER A 70 21.18 20.60 10.45
C SER A 70 22.29 20.10 9.52
N SER A 71 22.68 18.82 9.64
CA SER A 71 23.61 18.16 8.72
C SER A 71 23.16 16.74 8.39
N LEU A 72 23.63 16.25 7.24
CA LEU A 72 23.37 14.88 6.80
C LEU A 72 23.89 13.85 7.82
N GLU A 73 25.11 14.04 8.33
CA GLU A 73 25.71 13.14 9.32
C GLU A 73 24.87 13.05 10.60
N GLN A 74 24.39 14.20 11.11
CA GLN A 74 23.52 14.25 12.27
C GLN A 74 22.19 13.54 11.99
N ALA A 75 21.60 13.76 10.81
CA ALA A 75 20.35 13.10 10.43
C ALA A 75 20.51 11.58 10.35
N LEU A 76 21.55 11.07 9.70
CA LEU A 76 21.80 9.63 9.57
C LEU A 76 22.05 8.98 10.94
N THR A 77 22.88 9.60 11.78
CA THR A 77 23.15 9.12 13.14
C THR A 77 21.89 9.06 14.00
N MET A 78 21.02 10.06 13.87
CA MET A 78 19.72 10.06 14.55
C MET A 78 18.81 8.96 14.01
N ILE A 79 18.64 8.85 12.69
CA ILE A 79 17.79 7.86 12.02
C ILE A 79 18.16 6.43 12.44
N ASP A 80 19.45 6.12 12.55
CA ASP A 80 19.93 4.78 12.93
C ASP A 80 19.56 4.41 14.37
N LYS A 81 19.38 5.41 15.24
CA LYS A 81 19.01 5.22 16.65
C LYS A 81 17.49 5.25 16.88
N LEU A 82 16.68 5.62 15.89
CA LEU A 82 15.23 5.66 16.04
C LEU A 82 14.64 4.26 16.20
N ARG A 83 13.76 4.13 17.21
CA ARG A 83 12.94 2.95 17.44
C ARG A 83 11.71 2.97 16.54
N LEU A 84 11.80 2.30 15.40
CA LEU A 84 10.76 2.29 14.37
C LEU A 84 9.57 1.39 14.74
N GLU A 85 8.84 1.77 15.79
CA GLU A 85 7.76 0.99 16.39
C GLU A 85 6.39 1.65 16.19
N PRO A 86 5.29 0.88 16.30
CA PRO A 86 3.93 1.42 16.37
C PRO A 86 3.83 2.55 17.41
N PHE A 87 3.01 3.57 17.10
CA PHE A 87 2.79 4.77 17.92
C PHE A 87 4.00 5.71 18.09
N ARG A 88 5.20 5.33 17.63
CA ARG A 88 6.38 6.23 17.54
C ARG A 88 6.64 6.71 16.12
N THR A 89 6.55 5.78 15.17
CA THR A 89 6.67 6.08 13.74
C THR A 89 5.30 6.38 13.17
N ARG A 90 5.10 7.57 12.61
CA ARG A 90 3.83 7.88 11.93
C ARG A 90 3.86 7.26 10.54
N LEU A 91 3.00 6.28 10.32
CA LEU A 91 2.78 5.61 9.05
C LEU A 91 1.35 5.86 8.61
N GLY A 92 1.15 5.94 7.30
CA GLY A 92 -0.17 6.10 6.71
C GLY A 92 -0.11 5.84 5.21
N SER A 93 -1.24 5.42 4.65
CA SER A 93 -1.43 5.25 3.22
C SER A 93 -2.82 5.75 2.84
N ALA A 94 -2.91 6.45 1.72
CA ALA A 94 -4.18 6.76 1.06
C ALA A 94 -4.47 5.77 -0.10
N HIS A 95 -3.60 4.78 -0.29
CA HIS A 95 -3.57 3.91 -1.47
C HIS A 95 -3.71 2.44 -1.06
N VAL A 96 -4.72 2.13 -0.26
CA VAL A 96 -5.01 0.72 0.10
C VAL A 96 -5.55 0.01 -1.14
N MET A 97 -4.98 -1.16 -1.42
CA MET A 97 -5.27 -1.99 -2.59
C MET A 97 -5.35 -3.45 -2.14
N GLY A 98 -5.97 -4.32 -2.94
CA GLY A 98 -6.10 -5.74 -2.61
C GLY A 98 -7.32 -6.07 -1.75
N GLY A 99 -7.44 -7.34 -1.38
CA GLY A 99 -8.57 -7.90 -0.62
C GLY A 99 -9.52 -8.75 -1.47
N CYS A 100 -9.67 -8.43 -2.76
CA CYS A 100 -10.43 -9.24 -3.73
C CYS A 100 -9.60 -9.49 -4.98
N ALA A 101 -8.39 -10.02 -4.79
CA ALA A 101 -7.39 -10.13 -5.86
C ALA A 101 -7.90 -10.87 -7.10
N LEU A 102 -7.52 -10.35 -8.27
CA LEU A 102 -7.70 -11.00 -9.57
C LEU A 102 -6.76 -12.20 -9.74
N GLY A 103 -7.27 -13.28 -10.33
CA GLY A 103 -6.50 -14.44 -10.78
C GLY A 103 -7.40 -15.59 -11.23
N GLU A 104 -6.90 -16.43 -12.13
CA GLU A 104 -7.69 -17.55 -12.69
C GLU A 104 -7.75 -18.78 -11.78
N ASP A 105 -6.91 -18.85 -10.74
CA ASP A 105 -6.95 -19.93 -9.76
C ASP A 105 -7.82 -19.52 -8.55
N PRO A 106 -9.02 -20.10 -8.37
CA PRO A 106 -9.92 -19.76 -7.26
C PRO A 106 -9.36 -20.13 -5.89
N ARG A 107 -8.25 -20.88 -5.81
CA ARG A 107 -7.55 -21.16 -4.53
C ARG A 107 -6.64 -20.01 -4.09
N HIS A 108 -6.32 -19.09 -5.00
CA HIS A 108 -5.37 -17.99 -4.78
C HIS A 108 -5.97 -16.61 -5.08
N ALA A 109 -7.18 -16.55 -5.64
CA ALA A 109 -7.85 -15.32 -6.04
C ALA A 109 -9.34 -15.35 -5.70
N VAL A 110 -9.91 -14.15 -5.51
CA VAL A 110 -11.35 -13.97 -5.23
C VAL A 110 -12.12 -13.80 -6.54
N CYS A 111 -11.50 -13.12 -7.52
CA CYS A 111 -12.11 -12.83 -8.81
C CYS A 111 -11.30 -13.40 -9.98
N ASP A 112 -11.97 -13.81 -11.06
CA ASP A 112 -11.33 -14.10 -12.35
C ASP A 112 -10.78 -12.81 -13.02
N SER A 113 -10.08 -12.91 -14.15
CA SER A 113 -9.51 -11.74 -14.86
C SER A 113 -10.55 -10.76 -15.40
N LEU A 114 -11.83 -11.13 -15.36
CA LEU A 114 -12.97 -10.29 -15.73
C LEU A 114 -13.66 -9.66 -14.50
N GLY A 115 -13.06 -9.79 -13.31
CA GLY A 115 -13.58 -9.24 -12.07
C GLY A 115 -14.79 -10.00 -11.51
N ARG A 116 -15.11 -11.19 -12.03
CA ARG A 116 -16.24 -12.00 -11.53
C ARG A 116 -15.82 -12.82 -10.35
N HIS A 117 -16.67 -12.89 -9.34
CA HIS A 117 -16.42 -13.71 -8.16
C HIS A 117 -16.42 -15.20 -8.53
N HIS A 118 -15.38 -15.94 -8.13
CA HIS A 118 -15.23 -17.36 -8.50
C HIS A 118 -16.37 -18.27 -8.03
N GLN A 119 -17.06 -17.89 -6.95
CA GLN A 119 -18.12 -18.71 -6.34
C GLN A 119 -19.54 -18.18 -6.59
N LEU A 120 -19.69 -17.00 -7.22
CA LEU A 120 -20.98 -16.31 -7.35
C LEU A 120 -21.15 -15.78 -8.78
N GLU A 121 -22.05 -16.41 -9.56
CA GLU A 121 -22.20 -16.17 -11.01
C GLU A 121 -22.58 -14.72 -11.38
N ASN A 122 -23.37 -14.06 -10.53
CA ASN A 122 -23.91 -12.72 -10.77
C ASN A 122 -23.27 -11.66 -9.87
N LEU A 123 -22.03 -11.88 -9.41
CA LEU A 123 -21.27 -10.91 -8.64
C LEU A 123 -19.97 -10.54 -9.37
N SER A 124 -19.73 -9.24 -9.55
CA SER A 124 -18.47 -8.70 -10.07
C SER A 124 -17.98 -7.52 -9.25
N ILE A 125 -16.67 -7.40 -9.09
CA ILE A 125 -15.98 -6.37 -8.29
C ILE A 125 -15.13 -5.55 -9.24
N HIS A 126 -15.31 -4.22 -9.28
CA HIS A 126 -14.61 -3.32 -10.21
C HIS A 126 -13.98 -2.12 -9.47
N ASP A 127 -13.02 -2.36 -8.58
CA ASP A 127 -12.32 -1.31 -7.82
C ASP A 127 -10.85 -1.67 -7.55
N GLY A 128 -10.18 -0.92 -6.66
CA GLY A 128 -8.78 -1.15 -6.30
C GLY A 128 -8.51 -2.42 -5.49
N SER A 129 -9.53 -3.11 -4.98
CA SER A 129 -9.37 -4.38 -4.26
C SER A 129 -8.92 -5.53 -5.17
N LEU A 130 -9.11 -5.34 -6.49
CA LEU A 130 -8.72 -6.28 -7.53
C LEU A 130 -7.21 -6.42 -7.71
N PHE A 131 -6.41 -5.41 -7.34
CA PHE A 131 -4.97 -5.47 -7.53
C PHE A 131 -4.37 -6.55 -6.61
N PRO A 132 -3.69 -7.58 -7.16
CA PRO A 132 -3.12 -8.65 -6.34
C PRO A 132 -1.99 -8.19 -5.41
N THR A 133 -1.42 -7.02 -5.69
CA THR A 133 -0.35 -6.40 -4.90
C THR A 133 -0.30 -4.89 -5.18
N SER A 134 0.43 -4.15 -4.35
CA SER A 134 0.63 -2.71 -4.45
C SER A 134 1.35 -2.29 -5.73
N ILE A 135 0.72 -1.45 -6.54
CA ILE A 135 1.31 -1.03 -7.83
C ILE A 135 2.51 -0.07 -7.69
N GLY A 136 2.86 0.34 -6.46
CA GLY A 136 4.02 1.20 -6.18
C GLY A 136 3.87 2.66 -6.64
N ALA A 137 2.66 3.07 -7.03
CA ALA A 137 2.32 4.42 -7.46
C ALA A 137 0.91 4.79 -6.98
N ASN A 138 0.51 6.05 -7.17
CA ASN A 138 -0.85 6.50 -6.86
C ASN A 138 -1.86 5.76 -7.76
N PRO A 139 -2.82 4.99 -7.19
CA PRO A 139 -3.58 4.01 -7.96
C PRO A 139 -4.79 4.57 -8.70
N GLN A 140 -5.11 5.86 -8.55
CA GLN A 140 -6.36 6.44 -9.08
C GLN A 140 -6.60 6.14 -10.56
N LEU A 141 -5.61 6.42 -11.43
CA LEU A 141 -5.76 6.18 -12.88
C LEU A 141 -5.84 4.69 -13.20
N SER A 142 -5.11 3.84 -12.47
CA SER A 142 -5.16 2.39 -12.65
C SER A 142 -6.53 1.82 -12.22
N VAL A 143 -7.11 2.33 -11.13
CA VAL A 143 -8.47 1.99 -10.70
C VAL A 143 -9.48 2.41 -11.78
N TYR A 144 -9.40 3.63 -12.28
CA TYR A 144 -10.31 4.08 -13.35
C TYR A 144 -10.20 3.20 -14.60
N ALA A 145 -8.97 2.89 -15.03
CA ALA A 145 -8.74 2.08 -16.21
C ALA A 145 -9.29 0.65 -16.05
N ILE A 146 -9.05 0.00 -14.92
CA ILE A 146 -9.53 -1.37 -14.70
C ILE A 146 -11.06 -1.40 -14.53
N SER A 147 -11.64 -0.47 -13.78
CA SER A 147 -13.08 -0.37 -13.60
C SER A 147 -13.81 -0.11 -14.93
N ALA A 148 -13.26 0.78 -15.78
CA ALA A 148 -13.84 1.07 -17.09
C ALA A 148 -13.79 -0.17 -18.01
N ARG A 149 -12.61 -0.80 -18.13
CA ARG A 149 -12.42 -2.01 -18.94
C ARG A 149 -13.34 -3.15 -18.54
N LEU A 150 -13.43 -3.43 -17.24
CA LEU A 150 -14.25 -4.54 -16.74
C LEU A 150 -15.76 -4.24 -16.88
N SER A 151 -16.16 -2.99 -16.66
CA SER A 151 -17.56 -2.58 -16.86
C SER A 151 -17.99 -2.68 -18.31
N GLU A 152 -17.14 -2.28 -19.26
CA GLU A 152 -17.41 -2.43 -20.70
C GLU A 152 -17.55 -3.90 -21.12
N ALA A 153 -16.68 -4.78 -20.60
CA ALA A 153 -16.77 -6.22 -20.83
C ALA A 153 -18.04 -6.82 -20.23
N LEU A 154 -18.44 -6.37 -19.04
CA LEU A 154 -19.69 -6.79 -18.39
C LEU A 154 -20.92 -6.38 -19.20
N VAL A 155 -21.01 -5.12 -19.62
CA VAL A 155 -22.10 -4.60 -20.46
C VAL A 155 -22.20 -5.40 -21.75
N SER A 156 -21.07 -5.62 -22.42
CA SER A 156 -21.03 -6.39 -23.66
C SER A 156 -21.58 -7.80 -23.46
N ARG A 157 -21.17 -8.51 -22.39
CA ARG A 157 -21.68 -9.85 -22.11
C ARG A 157 -23.18 -9.87 -21.82
N LEU A 158 -23.66 -8.96 -20.99
CA LEU A 158 -25.07 -8.89 -20.61
C LEU A 158 -25.96 -8.60 -21.83
N ALA A 159 -25.50 -7.75 -22.75
CA ALA A 159 -26.21 -7.46 -24.00
C ALA A 159 -26.33 -8.67 -24.95
N HIS A 160 -25.40 -9.63 -24.88
CA HIS A 160 -25.42 -10.87 -25.68
C HIS A 160 -26.09 -12.05 -24.96
N SER A 161 -26.45 -11.87 -23.70
CA SER A 161 -27.12 -12.89 -22.87
C SER A 161 -28.62 -12.63 -22.73
N ALA A 162 -29.11 -11.51 -23.29
CA ALA A 162 -30.52 -11.16 -23.45
C ALA A 162 -31.01 -11.57 -24.85
#